data_AF-A0A7Z9VWM7-F1
#
_entry.id   AF-A0A7Z9VWM7-F1
#
_cell.length_a   1.000
_cell.length_b   1.000
_cell.length_c   1.000
_cell.angle_alpha   90.00
_cell.angle_beta   90.00
_cell.angle_gamma   90.00
#
_symmetry.space_group_name_H-M   'P 1'
#
loop_
_entity.id
_entity.type
_entity.pdbx_description
1 polymer ?
#
loop_
_entity_poly.entity_id
_entity_poly.type
_entity_poly.pdbx_seq_one_letter_code
_entity_poly.pdbx_strand_id
1 'polypeptide(L)'
;MKEQLQQIQAVAIVTFLCVLISVHSDGDYGKWFIIEGIRTDVIQGEETNDNGTLEDTTDDTIVSVETELGDYNFVYSYYLNYYEHYNGADRIISSVSYTSADCQDCMNQDKAAGNIKILAYGTAIVALSVAYMANNSIKSLHNKNLRSSLSSLKYVAIIVLIFGLLTGFLFYTTWPEALANDERMINNEENEKLGCIVEGQEPNEFNFYNNIDCTEYGPVVEDGDTPLPSARLTNVEWKPGMGFFIVLIGSTLTGGGTLYILGNIDEEWQAILKKQELIERKQDIQKSEVERNKDLLQEFKETEQSLKDAERKIEDVRTSASNIDYKGIEDLEDELDRLTALNQSVNTLNNSLESKLKTARLATSEVEKRARMVENELKDDLSAKSNLEREIEDMRGKQENDMRLTDRMTREISSLRGMNEEAEERAMKAENKLKIEKPETISALESYDSVKAAYDKTMEEKNNLEKEIMELEQQTIGATEREKAALTEKNDATQRRKEMDREVILMEKNKKRMNDKFSALTTDLEKAKKELSDTREKAAVALSELDLERETIIE
;
A
#
# COMPACT_ATOMS: atom_id res chain seq x y z
N MET A 1 -7.09 -2.43 -17.33
CA MET A 1 -7.34 -3.89 -17.22
C MET A 1 -6.33 -4.79 -17.93
N LYS A 2 -6.25 -4.81 -19.28
CA LYS A 2 -5.32 -5.71 -19.99
C LYS A 2 -3.86 -5.47 -19.59
N GLU A 3 -3.44 -4.21 -19.59
CA GLU A 3 -2.10 -3.80 -19.16
C GLU A 3 -1.82 -4.15 -17.69
N GLN A 4 -2.78 -3.88 -16.80
CA GLN A 4 -2.72 -4.25 -15.38
C GLN A 4 -2.55 -5.78 -15.17
N LEU A 5 -3.28 -6.61 -15.90
CA LEU A 5 -3.12 -8.06 -15.84
C LEU A 5 -1.77 -8.52 -16.43
N GLN A 6 -1.25 -7.83 -17.46
CA GLN A 6 0.09 -8.10 -17.99
C GLN A 6 1.19 -7.72 -16.99
N GLN A 7 1.01 -6.64 -16.23
CA GLN A 7 1.90 -6.26 -15.13
C GLN A 7 1.91 -7.33 -14.03
N ILE A 8 0.74 -7.81 -13.60
CA ILE A 8 0.63 -8.93 -12.65
C ILE A 8 1.40 -10.15 -13.15
N GLN A 9 1.21 -10.51 -14.42
CA GLN A 9 1.89 -11.65 -15.02
C GLN A 9 3.42 -11.46 -15.03
N ALA A 10 3.91 -10.27 -15.41
CA ALA A 10 5.34 -9.98 -15.45
C ALA A 10 5.98 -10.05 -14.06
N VAL A 11 5.36 -9.41 -13.06
CA VAL A 11 5.84 -9.42 -11.68
C VAL A 11 5.86 -10.85 -11.13
N ALA A 12 4.83 -11.64 -11.41
CA ALA A 12 4.77 -13.05 -10.99
C ALA A 12 5.87 -13.93 -11.60
N ILE A 13 6.22 -13.72 -12.87
CA ILE A 13 7.34 -14.43 -13.52
C ILE A 13 8.68 -14.00 -12.90
N VAL A 14 8.87 -12.71 -12.66
CA VAL A 14 10.09 -12.18 -12.04
C VAL A 14 10.26 -12.76 -10.63
N THR A 15 9.22 -12.75 -9.80
CA THR A 15 9.27 -13.36 -8.47
C THR A 15 9.61 -14.84 -8.53
N PHE A 16 9.00 -15.60 -9.44
CA PHE A 16 9.34 -17.01 -9.62
C PHE A 16 10.84 -17.21 -9.89
N LEU A 17 11.42 -16.43 -10.80
CA LEU A 17 12.85 -16.52 -11.13
C LEU A 17 13.73 -16.08 -9.95
N CYS A 18 13.39 -14.96 -9.30
CA CYS A 18 14.17 -14.45 -8.17
C CYS A 18 14.17 -15.44 -6.99
N VAL A 19 13.05 -16.09 -6.69
CA VAL A 19 12.98 -17.11 -5.63
C VAL A 19 13.82 -18.34 -5.99
N LEU A 20 13.86 -18.77 -7.25
CA LEU A 20 14.76 -19.85 -7.66
C LEU A 20 16.23 -19.45 -7.53
N ILE A 21 16.57 -18.21 -7.88
CA ILE A 21 17.91 -17.68 -7.70
C ILE A 21 18.27 -17.63 -6.21
N SER A 22 17.36 -17.18 -5.33
CA SER A 22 17.66 -17.14 -3.88
C SER A 22 17.87 -18.52 -3.26
N VAL A 23 17.30 -19.57 -3.85
CA VAL A 23 17.46 -20.95 -3.38
C VAL A 23 18.73 -21.63 -3.91
N HIS A 24 19.19 -21.25 -5.11
CA HIS A 24 20.25 -21.96 -5.83
C HIS A 24 21.51 -21.14 -6.11
N SER A 25 21.50 -19.83 -5.86
CA SER A 25 22.65 -18.99 -6.13
C SER A 25 23.71 -19.18 -5.05
N ASP A 26 24.95 -19.27 -5.50
CA ASP A 26 26.15 -19.26 -4.65
C ASP A 26 26.70 -17.83 -4.44
N GLY A 27 25.97 -16.80 -4.88
CA GLY A 27 26.34 -15.39 -4.77
C GLY A 27 25.49 -14.64 -3.74
N ASP A 28 25.63 -13.32 -3.65
CA ASP A 28 24.94 -12.50 -2.63
C ASP A 28 23.42 -12.70 -2.57
N TYR A 29 22.79 -12.97 -3.72
CA TYR A 29 21.35 -13.23 -3.81
C TYR A 29 20.90 -14.55 -3.17
N GLY A 30 21.82 -15.49 -2.95
CA GLY A 30 21.59 -16.75 -2.26
C GLY A 30 21.94 -16.74 -0.78
N LYS A 31 22.48 -15.63 -0.25
CA LYS A 31 22.76 -15.49 1.18
C LYS A 31 21.46 -15.27 1.92
N TRP A 32 21.09 -16.17 2.82
CA TRP A 32 19.89 -16.06 3.64
C TRP A 32 20.17 -15.43 5.00
N PHE A 33 21.39 -15.63 5.51
CA PHE A 33 21.81 -15.11 6.79
C PHE A 33 23.29 -14.80 6.78
N ILE A 34 23.69 -13.75 7.49
CA ILE A 34 25.08 -13.30 7.57
C ILE A 34 25.39 -13.02 9.04
N ILE A 35 26.54 -13.50 9.50
CA ILE A 35 27.11 -13.16 10.79
C ILE A 35 28.47 -12.57 10.54
N GLU A 36 28.76 -11.41 11.11
CA GLU A 36 30.06 -10.77 10.98
C GLU A 36 30.51 -10.18 12.31
N GLY A 37 31.81 -10.14 12.54
CA GLY A 37 32.38 -9.60 13.77
C GLY A 37 33.89 -9.48 13.69
N ILE A 38 34.48 -9.09 14.81
CA ILE A 38 35.92 -8.97 14.99
C ILE A 38 36.38 -10.03 15.98
N ARG A 39 37.40 -10.81 15.62
CA ARG A 39 38.05 -11.77 16.51
C ARG A 39 39.44 -11.26 16.86
N THR A 40 39.77 -11.37 18.14
CA THR A 40 41.07 -11.07 18.74
C THR A 40 41.55 -12.33 19.43
N ASP A 41 42.59 -12.97 18.90
CA ASP A 41 43.14 -14.16 19.54
C ASP A 41 43.97 -13.78 20.78
N VAL A 42 43.85 -14.53 21.86
CA VAL A 42 44.55 -14.30 23.13
C VAL A 42 45.55 -15.43 23.34
N ILE A 43 46.84 -15.10 23.38
CA ILE A 43 47.90 -16.03 23.77
C ILE A 43 48.22 -15.83 25.25
N GLN A 44 48.30 -16.93 25.98
CA GLN A 44 48.81 -16.96 27.35
C GLN A 44 50.35 -17.00 27.31
N GLY A 45 51.01 -15.99 27.87
CA GLY A 45 52.46 -15.95 28.04
C GLY A 45 52.96 -16.90 29.14
N GLU A 46 54.28 -17.14 29.19
CA GLU A 46 54.91 -17.95 30.25
C GLU A 46 54.62 -17.34 31.64
N GLU A 47 54.31 -18.20 32.61
CA GLU A 47 54.18 -17.85 34.01
C GLU A 47 55.47 -17.15 34.48
N THR A 48 55.35 -15.89 34.92
CA THR A 48 56.46 -15.18 35.54
C THR A 48 56.14 -14.98 37.01
N ASN A 49 57.10 -15.30 37.87
CA ASN A 49 57.08 -14.87 39.26
C ASN A 49 57.52 -13.41 39.34
N ASP A 50 57.12 -12.70 40.40
CA ASP A 50 57.39 -11.28 40.66
C ASP A 50 58.90 -10.90 40.60
N ASN A 51 59.81 -11.88 40.57
CA ASN A 51 61.26 -11.71 40.53
C ASN A 51 61.96 -12.25 39.27
N GLY A 52 61.24 -12.76 38.26
CA GLY A 52 61.82 -13.17 36.97
C GLY A 52 62.86 -14.29 37.03
N THR A 53 62.79 -15.20 38.02
CA THR A 53 63.70 -16.35 38.12
C THR A 53 63.03 -17.59 38.72
N LEU A 54 63.14 -18.73 38.01
CA LEU A 54 62.49 -20.03 38.24
C LEU A 54 62.92 -20.83 39.50
N GLU A 55 63.55 -20.19 40.50
CA GLU A 55 64.12 -20.89 41.68
C GLU A 55 63.66 -20.33 43.04
N ASP A 56 62.47 -19.74 43.15
CA ASP A 56 61.88 -19.44 44.46
C ASP A 56 60.69 -20.37 44.77
N THR A 57 60.65 -20.88 46.00
CA THR A 57 59.65 -21.85 46.50
C THR A 57 58.79 -21.25 47.62
N THR A 58 58.76 -19.92 47.71
CA THR A 58 58.02 -19.20 48.74
C THR A 58 56.91 -18.36 48.12
N ASP A 59 55.68 -18.90 48.18
CA ASP A 59 54.40 -18.19 48.06
C ASP A 59 54.36 -17.08 46.98
N ASP A 60 54.64 -17.46 45.73
CA ASP A 60 54.62 -16.56 44.58
C ASP A 60 53.22 -16.55 43.96
N THR A 61 52.69 -15.34 43.72
CA THR A 61 51.46 -15.16 42.94
C THR A 61 51.81 -15.37 41.48
N ILE A 62 51.36 -16.47 40.88
CA ILE A 62 51.57 -16.74 39.46
C ILE A 62 50.75 -15.72 38.66
N VAL A 63 51.42 -14.88 37.86
CA VAL A 63 50.76 -13.94 36.94
C VAL A 63 50.89 -14.48 35.52
N SER A 64 49.79 -14.95 34.96
CA SER A 64 49.69 -15.21 33.51
C SER A 64 49.61 -13.87 32.78
N VAL A 65 50.48 -13.67 31.78
CA VAL A 65 50.46 -12.47 30.94
C VAL A 65 49.67 -12.76 29.68
N GLU A 66 48.48 -12.18 29.57
CA GLU A 66 47.68 -12.24 28.32
C GLU A 66 48.32 -11.34 27.25
N THR A 67 48.58 -11.91 26.08
CA THR A 67 49.02 -11.16 24.89
C THR A 67 47.99 -11.28 23.79
N GLU A 68 47.36 -10.17 23.43
CA GLU A 68 46.40 -10.11 22.33
C GLU A 68 47.15 -10.09 20.98
N LEU A 69 46.84 -11.04 20.10
CA LEU A 69 47.24 -11.03 18.70
C LEU A 69 46.27 -10.16 17.91
N GLY A 70 46.78 -9.51 16.85
CA GLY A 70 46.05 -8.47 16.12
C GLY A 70 44.66 -8.88 15.65
N ASP A 71 43.74 -7.93 15.74
CA ASP A 71 42.34 -8.10 15.37
C ASP A 71 42.14 -8.44 13.90
N TYR A 72 41.22 -9.37 13.62
CA TYR A 72 40.78 -9.66 12.26
C TYR A 72 39.27 -9.80 12.18
N ASN A 73 38.72 -9.50 11.00
CA ASN A 73 37.29 -9.67 10.75
C ASN A 73 36.97 -11.12 10.38
N PHE A 74 35.86 -11.63 10.86
CA PHE A 74 35.30 -12.90 10.39
C PHE A 74 33.90 -12.67 9.83
N VAL A 75 33.53 -13.46 8.82
CA VAL A 75 32.19 -13.41 8.24
C VAL A 75 31.70 -14.82 7.93
N TYR A 76 30.57 -15.21 8.50
CA TYR A 76 29.81 -16.41 8.12
C TYR A 76 28.65 -16.02 7.21
N SER A 77 28.63 -16.54 5.98
CA SER A 77 27.53 -16.38 5.03
C SER A 77 26.79 -17.70 4.88
N TYR A 78 25.53 -17.75 5.29
CA TYR A 78 24.71 -18.96 5.23
C TYR A 78 23.80 -18.97 4.00
N TYR A 79 23.88 -20.08 3.27
CA TYR A 79 23.00 -20.44 2.17
C TYR A 79 22.11 -21.61 2.61
N LEU A 80 21.12 -21.99 1.78
CA LEU A 80 20.22 -23.10 2.13
C LEU A 80 20.83 -24.50 2.01
N ASN A 81 22.02 -24.66 1.43
CA ASN A 81 22.67 -25.98 1.30
C ASN A 81 24.04 -26.06 1.98
N TYR A 82 24.65 -24.91 2.27
CA TYR A 82 26.00 -24.79 2.78
C TYR A 82 26.18 -23.43 3.45
N TYR A 83 27.29 -23.25 4.15
CA TYR A 83 27.73 -21.94 4.64
C TYR A 83 29.17 -21.68 4.22
N GLU A 84 29.53 -20.41 4.12
CA GLU A 84 30.90 -19.94 3.85
C GLU A 84 31.42 -19.22 5.08
N HIS A 85 32.68 -19.46 5.43
CA HIS A 85 33.39 -18.73 6.46
C HIS A 85 34.58 -18.00 5.85
N TYR A 86 34.63 -16.69 6.07
CA TYR A 86 35.75 -15.84 5.73
C TYR A 86 36.52 -15.51 7.00
N ASN A 87 37.82 -15.81 6.99
CA ASN A 87 38.75 -15.41 8.04
C ASN A 87 39.68 -14.30 7.53
N GLY A 88 39.64 -13.13 8.17
CA GLY A 88 40.44 -11.96 7.83
C GLY A 88 41.94 -12.10 8.10
N ALA A 89 42.36 -12.98 9.03
CA ALA A 89 43.76 -13.25 9.32
C ALA A 89 44.45 -13.91 8.11
N ASP A 90 43.85 -14.99 7.60
CA ASP A 90 44.39 -15.75 6.46
C ASP A 90 43.88 -15.26 5.10
N ARG A 91 42.80 -14.46 5.11
CA ARG A 91 42.05 -14.00 3.92
C ARG A 91 41.52 -15.14 3.05
N ILE A 92 41.23 -16.28 3.68
CA ILE A 92 40.71 -17.49 3.04
C ILE A 92 39.20 -17.53 3.24
N ILE A 93 38.48 -17.95 2.18
CA ILE A 93 37.08 -18.33 2.25
C ILE A 93 37.02 -19.85 2.19
N SER A 94 36.45 -20.49 3.21
CA SER A 94 36.12 -21.91 3.22
C SER A 94 34.62 -22.09 3.08
N SER A 95 34.19 -23.10 2.33
CA SER A 95 32.78 -23.45 2.15
C SER A 95 32.53 -24.84 2.70
N VAL A 96 31.52 -25.02 3.52
CA VAL A 96 31.18 -26.30 4.13
C VAL A 96 29.71 -26.61 3.90
N SER A 97 29.45 -27.76 3.28
CA SER A 97 28.07 -28.23 3.05
C SER A 97 27.48 -28.82 4.32
N TYR A 98 26.20 -28.55 4.58
CA TYR A 98 25.52 -29.10 5.77
C TYR A 98 25.45 -30.64 5.76
N THR A 99 25.51 -31.25 4.57
CA THR A 99 25.48 -32.70 4.40
C THR A 99 26.87 -33.33 4.27
N SER A 100 27.94 -32.51 4.34
CA SER A 100 29.31 -33.02 4.22
C SER A 100 29.78 -33.69 5.50
N ALA A 101 30.71 -34.64 5.38
CA ALA A 101 31.38 -35.22 6.55
C ALA A 101 32.20 -34.17 7.33
N ASP A 102 32.54 -33.06 6.67
CA ASP A 102 33.27 -31.93 7.26
C ASP A 102 32.37 -31.08 8.19
N CYS A 103 31.05 -31.31 8.18
CA CYS A 103 30.17 -30.78 9.21
C CYS A 103 29.51 -31.92 10.01
N GLN A 104 30.20 -32.38 11.05
CA GLN A 104 29.72 -33.45 11.92
C GLN A 104 28.40 -33.10 12.62
N ASP A 105 28.17 -31.83 12.93
CA ASP A 105 27.05 -31.39 13.77
C ASP A 105 26.09 -30.38 13.08
N CYS A 106 25.97 -30.39 11.74
CA CYS A 106 25.04 -29.50 11.00
C CYS A 106 23.59 -30.03 10.86
N MET A 107 23.18 -31.03 11.65
CA MET A 107 21.93 -31.75 11.40
C MET A 107 20.69 -30.87 11.54
N ASN A 108 20.67 -29.93 12.49
CA ASN A 108 19.51 -29.06 12.68
C ASN A 108 19.48 -27.96 11.61
N GLN A 109 20.63 -27.40 11.23
CA GLN A 109 20.77 -26.45 10.13
C GLN A 109 20.30 -27.06 8.81
N ASP A 110 20.71 -28.29 8.46
CA ASP A 110 20.25 -28.98 7.25
C ASP A 110 18.73 -29.15 7.23
N LYS A 111 18.16 -29.58 8.36
CA LYS A 111 16.71 -29.78 8.48
C LYS A 111 15.93 -28.47 8.39
N ALA A 112 16.40 -27.42 9.06
CA ALA A 112 15.79 -26.09 8.99
C ALA A 112 15.87 -25.54 7.56
N ALA A 113 17.05 -25.59 6.94
CA ALA A 113 17.28 -25.14 5.57
C ALA A 113 16.39 -25.90 4.57
N GLY A 114 16.27 -27.23 4.73
CA GLY A 114 15.42 -28.08 3.90
C GLY A 114 13.94 -27.68 3.97
N ASN A 115 13.42 -27.41 5.18
CA ASN A 115 12.04 -26.93 5.35
C ASN A 115 11.82 -25.57 4.69
N ILE A 116 12.73 -24.62 4.91
CA ILE A 116 12.69 -23.27 4.31
C ILE A 116 12.73 -23.39 2.79
N LYS A 117 13.60 -24.23 2.24
CA LYS A 117 13.75 -24.50 0.81
C LYS A 117 12.45 -25.02 0.18
N ILE A 118 11.77 -25.96 0.83
CA ILE A 118 10.48 -26.49 0.37
C ILE A 118 9.43 -25.38 0.32
N LEU A 119 9.34 -24.54 1.36
CA LEU A 119 8.41 -23.42 1.39
C LEU A 119 8.73 -22.35 0.34
N ALA A 120 10.02 -22.04 0.12
CA ALA A 120 10.47 -21.13 -0.92
C ALA A 120 10.06 -21.66 -2.32
N TYR A 121 10.25 -22.95 -2.61
CA TYR A 121 9.73 -23.54 -3.85
C TYR A 121 8.20 -23.49 -3.94
N GLY A 122 7.50 -23.72 -2.82
CA GLY A 122 6.05 -23.52 -2.76
C GLY A 122 5.66 -22.11 -3.19
N THR A 123 6.32 -21.09 -2.66
CA THR A 123 6.12 -19.68 -3.05
C THR A 123 6.36 -19.47 -4.55
N ALA A 124 7.44 -20.05 -5.10
CA ALA A 124 7.74 -19.96 -6.53
C ALA A 124 6.65 -20.61 -7.41
N ILE A 125 6.21 -21.83 -7.08
CA ILE A 125 5.18 -22.56 -7.83
C ILE A 125 3.84 -21.81 -7.81
N VAL A 126 3.45 -21.26 -6.66
CA VAL A 126 2.21 -20.50 -6.56
C VAL A 126 2.35 -19.16 -7.31
N ALA A 127 3.52 -18.49 -7.28
CA ALA A 127 3.77 -17.31 -8.09
C ALA A 127 3.63 -17.61 -9.60
N LEU A 128 4.16 -18.73 -10.08
CA LEU A 128 3.97 -19.18 -11.46
C LEU A 128 2.47 -19.41 -11.78
N SER A 129 1.72 -19.92 -10.81
CA SER A 129 0.27 -20.11 -10.92
C SER A 129 -0.48 -18.76 -11.04
N VAL A 130 -0.04 -17.72 -10.32
CA VAL A 130 -0.55 -16.33 -10.49
C VAL A 130 -0.29 -15.85 -11.91
N ALA A 131 0.92 -16.03 -12.44
CA ALA A 131 1.25 -15.63 -13.81
C ALA A 131 0.35 -16.34 -14.85
N TYR A 132 0.13 -17.65 -14.67
CA TYR A 132 -0.75 -18.44 -15.53
C TYR A 132 -2.21 -17.95 -15.47
N MET A 133 -2.74 -17.71 -14.26
CA MET A 133 -4.11 -17.23 -14.08
C MET A 133 -4.30 -15.80 -14.60
N ALA A 134 -3.29 -14.94 -14.48
CA ALA A 134 -3.32 -13.60 -15.06
C ALA A 134 -3.40 -13.67 -16.59
N ASN A 135 -2.60 -14.53 -17.22
CA ASN A 135 -2.65 -14.76 -18.67
C ASN A 135 -4.01 -15.31 -19.13
N ASN A 136 -4.58 -16.27 -18.39
CA ASN A 136 -5.92 -16.79 -18.69
C ASN A 136 -7.01 -15.72 -18.52
N SER A 137 -6.86 -14.82 -17.55
CA SER A 137 -7.77 -13.68 -17.36
C SER A 137 -7.68 -12.70 -18.54
N ILE A 138 -6.48 -12.47 -19.09
CA ILE A 138 -6.30 -11.66 -20.31
C ILE A 138 -7.01 -12.31 -21.50
N LYS A 139 -6.87 -13.61 -21.69
CA LYS A 139 -7.53 -14.32 -22.81
C LYS A 139 -9.06 -14.33 -22.69
N SER A 140 -9.59 -14.22 -21.48
CA SER A 140 -11.03 -14.25 -21.19
C SER A 140 -11.67 -12.87 -21.02
N LEU A 141 -10.96 -11.77 -21.33
CA LEU A 141 -11.43 -10.39 -21.21
C LEU A 141 -12.79 -10.10 -21.89
N HIS A 142 -13.11 -10.80 -22.99
CA HIS A 142 -14.38 -10.63 -23.72
C HIS A 142 -15.44 -11.69 -23.37
N ASN A 143 -15.15 -12.57 -22.42
CA ASN A 143 -16.01 -13.71 -22.09
C ASN A 143 -16.77 -13.47 -20.78
N LYS A 144 -17.99 -14.02 -20.67
CA LYS A 144 -18.84 -13.96 -19.45
C LYS A 144 -18.15 -14.56 -18.22
N ASN A 145 -17.09 -15.34 -18.39
CA ASN A 145 -16.34 -16.01 -17.33
C ASN A 145 -15.22 -15.17 -16.70
N LEU A 146 -15.00 -13.92 -17.13
CA LEU A 146 -13.94 -13.06 -16.59
C LEU A 146 -14.01 -12.92 -15.06
N ARG A 147 -15.22 -12.76 -14.49
CA ARG A 147 -15.43 -12.63 -13.04
C ARG A 147 -14.94 -13.86 -12.27
N SER A 148 -15.17 -15.05 -12.80
CA SER A 148 -14.67 -16.30 -12.21
C SER A 148 -13.14 -16.36 -12.29
N SER A 149 -12.55 -15.99 -13.43
CA SER A 149 -11.10 -15.96 -13.62
C SER A 149 -10.40 -14.97 -12.66
N LEU A 150 -10.95 -13.77 -12.49
CA LEU A 150 -10.43 -12.76 -11.55
C LEU A 150 -10.58 -13.21 -10.10
N SER A 151 -11.67 -13.89 -9.75
CA SER A 151 -11.84 -14.46 -8.41
C SER A 151 -10.81 -15.57 -8.12
N SER A 152 -10.55 -16.46 -9.07
CA SER A 152 -9.51 -17.48 -8.92
C SER A 152 -8.12 -16.85 -8.77
N LEU A 153 -7.82 -15.82 -9.57
CA LEU A 153 -6.56 -15.07 -9.47
C LEU A 153 -6.40 -14.43 -8.07
N LYS A 154 -7.48 -13.88 -7.50
CA LYS A 154 -7.48 -13.34 -6.13
C LYS A 154 -7.10 -14.40 -5.09
N TYR A 155 -7.68 -15.60 -5.16
CA TYR A 155 -7.37 -16.68 -4.22
C TYR A 155 -5.92 -17.12 -4.32
N VAL A 156 -5.39 -17.29 -5.53
CA VAL A 156 -3.99 -17.69 -5.72
C VAL A 156 -3.03 -16.60 -5.26
N ALA A 157 -3.36 -15.32 -5.47
CA ALA A 157 -2.57 -14.20 -4.94
C ALA A 157 -2.49 -14.21 -3.40
N ILE A 158 -3.59 -14.54 -2.71
CA ILE A 158 -3.60 -14.71 -1.24
C ILE A 158 -2.70 -15.89 -0.83
N ILE A 159 -2.74 -17.00 -1.56
CA ILE A 159 -1.91 -18.17 -1.25
C ILE A 159 -0.42 -17.80 -1.37
N VAL A 160 0.00 -17.06 -2.40
CA VAL A 160 1.41 -16.62 -2.52
C VAL A 160 1.86 -15.80 -1.31
N LEU A 161 1.01 -14.88 -0.83
CA LEU A 161 1.31 -14.09 0.38
C LEU A 161 1.48 -14.98 1.60
N ILE A 162 0.58 -15.95 1.80
CA ILE A 162 0.63 -16.86 2.95
C ILE A 162 1.92 -17.68 2.90
N PHE A 163 2.28 -18.26 1.75
CA PHE A 163 3.52 -19.03 1.61
C PHE A 163 4.76 -18.17 1.86
N GLY A 164 4.80 -16.94 1.34
CA GLY A 164 5.90 -16.01 1.58
C GLY A 164 6.06 -15.65 3.05
N LEU A 165 4.96 -15.30 3.72
CA LEU A 165 4.95 -14.99 5.16
C LEU A 165 5.33 -16.20 6.01
N LEU A 166 4.83 -17.40 5.66
CA LEU A 166 5.21 -18.64 6.35
C LEU A 166 6.70 -18.96 6.16
N THR A 167 7.26 -18.74 4.96
CA THR A 167 8.70 -18.93 4.71
C THR A 167 9.51 -17.99 5.60
N GLY A 168 9.13 -16.71 5.65
CA GLY A 168 9.81 -15.72 6.48
C GLY A 168 9.69 -16.00 7.98
N PHE A 169 8.49 -16.37 8.44
CA PHE A 169 8.24 -16.73 9.84
C PHE A 169 9.03 -17.98 10.25
N LEU A 170 9.02 -19.03 9.43
CA LEU A 170 9.74 -20.27 9.72
C LEU A 170 11.25 -20.04 9.73
N PHE A 171 11.78 -19.23 8.81
CA PHE A 171 13.18 -18.82 8.86
C PHE A 171 13.50 -18.06 10.16
N TYR A 172 12.68 -17.08 10.53
CA TYR A 172 12.90 -16.29 11.75
C TYR A 172 12.86 -17.13 13.04
N THR A 173 11.97 -18.11 13.13
CA THR A 173 11.82 -18.89 14.38
C THR A 173 12.74 -20.10 14.44
N THR A 174 12.93 -20.80 13.33
CA THR A 174 13.63 -22.10 13.35
C THR A 174 15.12 -22.00 13.02
N TRP A 175 15.54 -21.01 12.24
CA TRP A 175 16.94 -20.89 11.85
C TRP A 175 17.87 -20.59 13.03
N PRO A 176 17.58 -19.59 13.89
CA PRO A 176 18.44 -19.28 15.02
C PRO A 176 18.51 -20.42 16.03
N GLU A 177 17.39 -21.09 16.28
CA GLU A 177 17.32 -22.26 17.18
C GLU A 177 18.14 -23.44 16.62
N ALA A 178 18.06 -23.69 15.31
CA ALA A 178 18.84 -24.73 14.65
C ALA A 178 20.35 -24.45 14.74
N LEU A 179 20.74 -23.19 14.52
CA LEU A 179 22.13 -22.76 14.68
C LEU A 179 22.60 -22.96 16.12
N ALA A 180 21.86 -22.44 17.10
CA ALA A 180 22.19 -22.57 18.52
C ALA A 180 22.36 -24.03 18.98
N ASN A 181 21.51 -24.93 18.49
CA ASN A 181 21.55 -26.34 18.85
C ASN A 181 22.72 -27.08 18.19
N ASP A 182 23.05 -26.75 16.94
CA ASP A 182 24.20 -27.32 16.24
C ASP A 182 25.52 -26.85 16.87
N GLU A 183 25.63 -25.57 17.26
CA GLU A 183 26.79 -25.05 17.99
C GLU A 183 27.01 -25.76 19.34
N ARG A 184 25.93 -26.03 20.10
CA ARG A 184 26.02 -26.76 21.38
C ARG A 184 26.52 -28.20 21.25
N MET A 185 26.34 -28.81 20.08
CA MET A 185 26.75 -30.19 19.84
C MET A 185 28.26 -30.30 19.56
N ILE A 186 28.90 -29.18 19.18
CA ILE A 186 30.34 -29.10 18.95
C ILE A 186 31.04 -28.98 20.30
N ASN A 187 31.26 -30.10 20.96
CA ASN A 187 31.97 -30.17 22.26
C ASN A 187 33.42 -30.68 22.11
N ASN A 188 34.02 -30.57 20.91
CA ASN A 188 35.37 -31.08 20.63
C ASN A 188 36.22 -30.07 19.83
N GLU A 189 37.44 -29.90 20.30
CA GLU A 189 38.48 -28.89 20.05
C GLU A 189 38.93 -28.59 18.60
N GLU A 190 38.29 -29.11 17.54
CA GLU A 190 38.83 -28.99 16.18
C GLU A 190 37.96 -28.26 15.14
N ASN A 191 36.69 -27.98 15.43
CA ASN A 191 35.79 -27.34 14.46
C ASN A 191 35.18 -26.06 15.02
N GLU A 192 35.96 -24.99 15.04
CA GLU A 192 35.50 -23.66 15.46
C GLU A 192 34.36 -23.16 14.57
N LYS A 193 33.13 -23.31 15.07
CA LYS A 193 32.03 -22.44 14.71
C LYS A 193 31.68 -21.58 15.91
N LEU A 194 31.47 -20.29 15.65
CA LEU A 194 31.01 -19.22 16.56
C LEU A 194 31.18 -19.55 18.05
N GLY A 195 32.37 -19.31 18.63
CA GLY A 195 32.69 -19.72 20.00
C GLY A 195 32.06 -18.87 21.11
N CYS A 196 30.75 -18.64 21.06
CA CYS A 196 30.03 -17.92 22.10
C CYS A 196 29.02 -18.80 22.86
N ILE A 197 29.08 -20.14 22.74
CA ILE A 197 28.19 -21.06 23.46
C ILE A 197 29.01 -22.11 24.20
N VAL A 198 29.45 -21.75 25.41
CA VAL A 198 30.16 -22.65 26.32
C VAL A 198 29.13 -23.50 27.09
N GLU A 199 29.40 -24.80 27.26
CA GLU A 199 28.56 -25.69 28.07
C GLU A 199 28.49 -25.18 29.52
N GLY A 200 27.27 -24.93 30.04
CA GLY A 200 27.04 -24.45 31.41
C GLY A 200 26.69 -22.98 31.57
N GLN A 201 26.75 -22.17 30.49
CA GLN A 201 26.30 -20.78 30.49
C GLN A 201 24.85 -20.66 29.96
N GLU A 202 24.05 -19.72 30.50
CA GLU A 202 22.69 -19.50 30.00
C GLU A 202 22.72 -19.18 28.49
N PRO A 203 21.78 -19.73 27.70
CA PRO A 203 21.72 -19.48 26.27
C PRO A 203 21.76 -17.98 25.98
N ASN A 204 22.74 -17.54 25.21
CA ASN A 204 22.63 -16.25 24.54
C ASN A 204 21.41 -16.33 23.62
N GLU A 205 20.38 -15.53 23.93
CA GLU A 205 19.19 -15.46 23.08
C GLU A 205 19.62 -14.93 21.70
N PHE A 206 19.62 -15.80 20.69
CA PHE A 206 19.86 -15.45 19.30
C PHE A 206 18.72 -14.55 18.80
N ASN A 207 18.81 -13.27 19.07
CA ASN A 207 17.89 -12.25 18.57
C ASN A 207 18.54 -11.54 17.38
N PHE A 208 17.83 -11.46 16.25
CA PHE A 208 18.25 -10.89 14.96
C PHE A 208 18.76 -9.42 14.97
N TYR A 209 18.87 -8.80 16.15
CA TYR A 209 19.15 -7.37 16.32
C TYR A 209 20.12 -7.05 17.47
N ASN A 210 20.74 -8.07 18.09
CA ASN A 210 21.67 -7.85 19.17
C ASN A 210 23.12 -7.94 18.67
N ASN A 211 23.92 -6.95 19.07
CA ASN A 211 25.37 -7.08 19.05
C ASN A 211 25.79 -7.80 20.32
N ILE A 212 26.61 -8.84 20.17
CA ILE A 212 27.12 -9.61 21.30
C ILE A 212 28.64 -9.53 21.26
N ASP A 213 29.22 -9.29 22.43
CA ASP A 213 30.63 -9.51 22.69
C ASP A 213 30.74 -10.80 23.49
N CYS A 214 31.66 -11.68 23.10
CA CYS A 214 31.87 -12.96 23.76
C CYS A 214 33.36 -13.27 23.90
N THR A 215 33.69 -14.11 24.87
CA THR A 215 35.07 -14.57 25.11
C THR A 215 35.06 -16.08 25.01
N GLU A 216 35.86 -16.60 24.07
CA GLU A 216 36.17 -18.01 23.94
C GLU A 216 37.20 -18.39 25.00
N TYR A 217 36.99 -19.53 25.63
CA TYR A 217 37.92 -20.10 26.60
C TYR A 217 38.56 -21.37 26.02
N GLY A 218 39.86 -21.51 26.25
CA GLY A 218 40.62 -22.69 25.87
C GLY A 218 40.32 -23.91 26.75
N PRO A 219 40.83 -25.09 26.37
CA PRO A 219 40.60 -26.31 27.12
C PRO A 219 41.27 -26.28 28.50
N VAL A 220 40.61 -26.93 29.46
CA VAL A 220 41.13 -27.12 30.82
C VAL A 220 42.15 -28.27 30.77
N VAL A 221 43.42 -27.96 31.05
CA VAL A 221 44.52 -28.93 30.95
C VAL A 221 44.56 -29.87 32.16
N GLU A 222 44.15 -29.42 33.36
CA GLU A 222 44.08 -30.23 34.59
C GLU A 222 42.73 -30.10 35.30
N ASP A 223 42.20 -31.22 35.82
CA ASP A 223 40.94 -31.26 36.58
C ASP A 223 41.00 -30.35 37.82
N GLY A 224 40.30 -29.21 37.76
CA GLY A 224 40.23 -28.23 38.84
C GLY A 224 40.66 -26.82 38.46
N ASP A 225 41.26 -26.63 37.29
CA ASP A 225 41.68 -25.31 36.80
C ASP A 225 40.54 -24.52 36.14
N THR A 226 40.62 -23.20 36.25
CA THR A 226 39.73 -22.29 35.52
C THR A 226 40.21 -22.16 34.07
N PRO A 227 39.34 -22.37 33.07
CA PRO A 227 39.72 -22.26 31.66
C PRO A 227 40.16 -20.82 31.34
N LEU A 228 41.28 -20.68 30.65
CA LEU A 228 41.86 -19.39 30.27
C LEU A 228 41.25 -18.89 28.95
N PRO A 229 41.12 -17.57 28.73
CA PRO A 229 40.58 -17.04 27.48
C PRO A 229 41.53 -17.34 26.32
N SER A 230 40.97 -17.84 25.21
CA SER A 230 41.67 -18.18 23.96
C SER A 230 41.41 -17.17 22.85
N ALA A 231 40.21 -16.60 22.77
CA ALA A 231 39.88 -15.54 21.84
C ALA A 231 38.76 -14.63 22.37
N ARG A 232 38.66 -13.42 21.84
CA ARG A 232 37.58 -12.48 22.13
C ARG A 232 36.90 -12.10 20.84
N LEU A 233 35.58 -12.26 20.79
CA LEU A 233 34.76 -11.84 19.67
C LEU A 233 34.04 -10.56 20.09
N THR A 234 34.26 -9.50 19.32
CA THR A 234 33.63 -8.19 19.56
C THR A 234 32.80 -7.76 18.36
N ASN A 235 31.74 -7.01 18.62
CA ASN A 235 30.80 -6.51 17.61
C ASN A 235 30.22 -7.61 16.72
N VAL A 236 29.85 -8.76 17.29
CA VAL A 236 29.20 -9.83 16.50
C VAL A 236 27.78 -9.40 16.15
N GLU A 237 27.53 -9.15 14.86
CA GLU A 237 26.25 -8.70 14.33
C GLU A 237 25.60 -9.78 13.45
N TRP A 238 24.28 -9.93 13.59
CA TRP A 238 23.46 -10.92 12.91
C TRP A 238 22.54 -10.22 11.92
N LYS A 239 22.63 -10.57 10.62
CA LYS A 239 21.86 -9.90 9.56
C LYS A 239 21.09 -10.87 8.68
N PRO A 240 19.82 -10.58 8.34
CA PRO A 240 19.16 -11.27 7.25
C PRO A 240 19.86 -10.97 5.92
N GLY A 241 20.09 -12.01 5.11
CA GLY A 241 20.69 -11.89 3.80
C GLY A 241 19.68 -11.56 2.69
N MET A 242 20.18 -11.26 1.49
CA MET A 242 19.35 -10.86 0.34
C MET A 242 18.40 -11.97 -0.11
N GLY A 243 18.78 -13.24 0.02
CA GLY A 243 17.94 -14.38 -0.33
C GLY A 243 16.64 -14.44 0.45
N PHE A 244 16.68 -14.11 1.75
CA PHE A 244 15.50 -13.98 2.59
C PHE A 244 14.59 -12.84 2.11
N PHE A 245 15.15 -11.66 1.87
CA PHE A 245 14.38 -10.50 1.40
C PHE A 245 13.73 -10.72 0.05
N ILE A 246 14.39 -11.45 -0.87
CA ILE A 246 13.84 -11.79 -2.18
C ILE A 246 12.52 -12.54 -2.05
N VAL A 247 12.42 -13.51 -1.13
CA VAL A 247 11.19 -14.30 -0.96
C VAL A 247 10.08 -13.45 -0.33
N LEU A 248 10.42 -12.64 0.67
CA LEU A 248 9.46 -11.81 1.39
C LEU A 248 8.93 -10.65 0.53
N ILE A 249 9.82 -9.94 -0.16
CA ILE A 249 9.45 -8.86 -1.10
C ILE A 249 8.77 -9.46 -2.33
N GLY A 250 9.28 -10.58 -2.86
CA GLY A 250 8.71 -11.25 -4.02
C GLY A 250 7.26 -11.67 -3.80
N SER A 251 6.95 -12.25 -2.63
CA SER A 251 5.60 -12.67 -2.26
C SER A 251 4.65 -11.48 -1.99
N THR A 252 5.14 -10.41 -1.36
CA THR A 252 4.35 -9.18 -1.15
C THR A 252 4.04 -8.45 -2.45
N LEU A 253 5.01 -8.30 -3.35
CA LEU A 253 4.80 -7.69 -4.66
C LEU A 253 3.85 -8.50 -5.54
N THR A 254 4.00 -9.84 -5.54
CA THR A 254 3.13 -10.69 -6.36
C THR A 254 1.74 -10.81 -5.79
N GLY A 255 1.58 -11.28 -4.57
CA GLY A 255 0.24 -11.47 -4.01
C GLY A 255 -0.40 -10.14 -3.62
N GLY A 256 0.31 -9.31 -2.85
CA GLY A 256 -0.20 -8.00 -2.41
C GLY A 256 -0.43 -7.04 -3.58
N GLY A 257 0.54 -6.93 -4.50
CA GLY A 257 0.38 -6.12 -5.72
C GLY A 257 -0.76 -6.60 -6.61
N THR A 258 -0.95 -7.93 -6.76
CA THR A 258 -2.10 -8.47 -7.50
C THR A 258 -3.42 -8.12 -6.83
N LEU A 259 -3.52 -8.23 -5.50
CA LEU A 259 -4.73 -7.86 -4.77
C LEU A 259 -5.07 -6.38 -4.92
N TYR A 260 -4.06 -5.51 -4.83
CA TYR A 260 -4.21 -4.07 -5.04
C TYR A 260 -4.75 -3.75 -6.45
N ILE A 261 -4.12 -4.33 -7.48
CA ILE A 261 -4.53 -4.11 -8.88
C ILE A 261 -5.94 -4.66 -9.12
N LEU A 262 -6.29 -5.82 -8.57
CA LEU A 262 -7.62 -6.40 -8.68
C LEU A 262 -8.69 -5.57 -7.97
N GLY A 263 -8.37 -4.95 -6.83
CA GLY A 263 -9.26 -4.01 -6.14
C GLY A 263 -9.64 -2.83 -7.02
N ASN A 264 -8.64 -2.18 -7.64
CA ASN A 264 -8.88 -1.06 -8.56
C ASN A 264 -9.71 -1.48 -9.80
N ILE A 265 -9.47 -2.69 -10.33
CA ILE A 265 -10.24 -3.23 -11.46
C ILE A 265 -11.71 -3.44 -11.10
N ASP A 266 -12.01 -3.90 -9.89
CA ASP A 266 -13.40 -4.16 -9.46
C ASP A 266 -14.18 -2.85 -9.31
N GLU A 267 -13.57 -1.80 -8.77
CA GLU A 267 -14.18 -0.46 -8.68
C GLU A 267 -14.52 0.13 -10.07
N GLU A 268 -13.58 0.06 -11.02
CA GLU A 268 -13.81 0.50 -12.40
C GLU A 268 -14.92 -0.31 -13.09
N TRP A 269 -14.93 -1.63 -12.90
CA TRP A 269 -15.97 -2.50 -13.46
C TRP A 269 -17.35 -2.21 -12.90
N GLN A 270 -17.48 -2.00 -11.58
CA GLN A 270 -18.73 -1.62 -10.94
C GLN A 270 -19.29 -0.31 -11.52
N ALA A 271 -18.41 0.67 -11.78
CA ALA A 271 -18.79 1.93 -12.40
C ALA A 271 -19.25 1.76 -13.85
N ILE A 272 -18.63 0.86 -14.61
CA ILE A 272 -19.01 0.55 -16.01
C ILE A 272 -20.33 -0.23 -16.06
N LEU A 273 -20.54 -1.22 -15.18
CA LEU A 273 -21.78 -2.00 -15.11
C LEU A 273 -22.99 -1.11 -14.79
N LYS A 274 -22.85 -0.19 -13.82
CA LYS A 274 -23.90 0.82 -13.54
C LYS A 274 -24.26 1.66 -14.76
N LYS A 275 -23.28 2.00 -15.61
CA LYS A 275 -23.53 2.75 -16.85
C LYS A 275 -24.22 1.90 -17.92
N GLN A 276 -23.89 0.61 -18.04
CA GLN A 276 -24.54 -0.29 -19.00
C GLN A 276 -25.98 -0.61 -18.62
N GLU A 277 -26.27 -0.82 -17.34
CA GLU A 277 -27.63 -1.05 -16.84
C GLU A 277 -28.56 0.15 -17.15
N LEU A 278 -28.03 1.38 -17.04
CA LEU A 278 -28.74 2.60 -17.44
C LEU A 278 -29.01 2.69 -18.95
N ILE A 279 -28.16 2.09 -19.79
CA ILE A 279 -28.35 2.04 -21.24
C ILE A 279 -29.37 0.97 -21.62
N GLU A 280 -29.34 -0.19 -20.97
CA GLU A 280 -30.28 -1.29 -21.20
C GLU A 280 -31.71 -0.90 -20.79
N ARG A 281 -31.88 -0.24 -19.63
CA ARG A 281 -33.19 0.32 -19.23
C ARG A 281 -33.72 1.35 -20.23
N LYS A 282 -32.86 2.15 -20.87
CA LYS A 282 -33.27 3.10 -21.92
C LYS A 282 -33.70 2.39 -23.21
N GLN A 283 -33.07 1.28 -23.58
CA GLN A 283 -33.47 0.49 -24.75
C GLN A 283 -34.80 -0.23 -24.54
N ASP A 284 -35.06 -0.73 -23.32
CA ASP A 284 -36.33 -1.39 -23.00
C ASP A 284 -37.52 -0.42 -23.00
N ILE A 285 -37.30 0.82 -22.54
CA ILE A 285 -38.28 1.91 -22.65
C ILE A 285 -38.59 2.22 -24.12
N GLN A 286 -37.57 2.30 -24.99
CA GLN A 286 -37.78 2.51 -26.43
C GLN A 286 -38.53 1.35 -27.10
N LYS A 287 -38.26 0.09 -26.74
CA LYS A 287 -39.03 -1.05 -27.26
C LYS A 287 -40.48 -1.03 -26.80
N SER A 288 -40.73 -0.73 -25.52
CA SER A 288 -42.09 -0.60 -24.97
C SER A 288 -42.91 0.50 -25.66
N GLU A 289 -42.28 1.62 -26.03
CA GLU A 289 -42.95 2.69 -26.77
C GLU A 289 -43.23 2.33 -28.24
N VAL A 290 -42.35 1.56 -28.89
CA VAL A 290 -42.57 1.05 -30.25
C VAL A 290 -43.71 0.05 -30.29
N GLU A 291 -43.85 -0.78 -29.25
CA GLU A 291 -44.93 -1.78 -29.15
C GLU A 291 -46.28 -1.10 -28.87
N ARG A 292 -46.31 -0.09 -27.98
CA ARG A 292 -47.52 0.74 -27.78
C ARG A 292 -47.95 1.51 -29.03
N ASN A 293 -47.02 1.94 -29.87
CA ASN A 293 -47.35 2.58 -31.15
C ASN A 293 -47.91 1.59 -32.19
N LYS A 294 -47.55 0.30 -32.12
CA LYS A 294 -48.16 -0.74 -32.98
C LYS A 294 -49.62 -1.00 -32.63
N ASP A 295 -49.94 -1.08 -31.34
CA ASP A 295 -51.32 -1.29 -30.88
C ASP A 295 -52.21 -0.11 -31.26
N LEU A 296 -51.69 1.12 -31.14
CA LEU A 296 -52.40 2.34 -31.54
C LEU A 296 -52.68 2.40 -33.05
N LEU A 297 -51.76 1.90 -33.88
CA LEU A 297 -51.95 1.73 -35.34
C LEU A 297 -52.99 0.65 -35.68
N GLN A 298 -53.15 -0.36 -34.84
CA GLN A 298 -54.17 -1.40 -34.99
C GLN A 298 -55.57 -0.83 -34.69
N GLU A 299 -55.72 -0.07 -33.59
CA GLU A 299 -56.98 0.61 -33.24
C GLU A 299 -57.42 1.63 -34.31
N PHE A 300 -56.46 2.33 -34.93
CA PHE A 300 -56.76 3.22 -36.06
C PHE A 300 -57.31 2.47 -37.28
N LYS A 301 -56.84 1.25 -37.57
CA LYS A 301 -57.39 0.44 -38.66
C LYS A 301 -58.79 -0.08 -38.36
N GLU A 302 -59.05 -0.48 -37.12
CA GLU A 302 -60.38 -0.94 -36.72
C GLU A 302 -61.41 0.18 -36.75
N THR A 303 -61.02 1.39 -36.33
CA THR A 303 -61.87 2.58 -36.42
C THR A 303 -62.13 3.02 -37.87
N GLU A 304 -61.14 2.93 -38.76
CA GLU A 304 -61.34 3.18 -40.20
C GLU A 304 -62.31 2.17 -40.85
N GLN A 305 -62.20 0.89 -40.47
CA GLN A 305 -63.10 -0.17 -40.96
C GLN A 305 -64.54 0.07 -40.49
N SER A 306 -64.72 0.44 -39.22
CA SER A 306 -66.03 0.76 -38.65
C SER A 306 -66.68 1.97 -39.34
N LEU A 307 -65.87 2.96 -39.74
CA LEU A 307 -66.34 4.13 -40.46
C LEU A 307 -66.83 3.80 -41.88
N LYS A 308 -66.14 2.91 -42.60
CA LYS A 308 -66.57 2.40 -43.91
C LYS A 308 -67.87 1.59 -43.83
N ASP A 309 -68.07 0.84 -42.76
CA ASP A 309 -69.32 0.08 -42.55
C ASP A 309 -70.49 1.01 -42.17
N ALA A 310 -70.22 2.09 -41.45
CA ALA A 310 -71.23 3.13 -41.19
C ALA A 310 -71.64 3.86 -42.48
N GLU A 311 -70.68 4.16 -43.36
CA GLU A 311 -70.93 4.78 -44.66
C GLU A 311 -71.81 3.90 -45.58
N ARG A 312 -71.55 2.58 -45.62
CA ARG A 312 -72.43 1.63 -46.33
C ARG A 312 -73.85 1.58 -45.78
N LYS A 313 -74.01 1.59 -44.46
CA LYS A 313 -75.34 1.58 -43.82
C LYS A 313 -76.13 2.85 -44.13
N ILE A 314 -75.48 4.00 -44.25
CA ILE A 314 -76.13 5.26 -44.64
C ILE A 314 -76.63 5.18 -46.09
N GLU A 315 -75.87 4.56 -46.99
CA GLU A 315 -76.26 4.40 -48.40
C GLU A 315 -77.42 3.40 -48.58
N ASP A 316 -77.50 2.35 -47.77
CA ASP A 316 -78.63 1.40 -47.72
C ASP A 316 -79.92 2.05 -47.17
N VAL A 317 -79.80 2.96 -46.20
CA VAL A 317 -80.95 3.74 -45.68
C VAL A 317 -81.43 4.76 -46.72
N ARG A 318 -80.51 5.37 -47.47
CA ARG A 318 -80.82 6.33 -48.54
C ARG A 318 -81.62 5.69 -49.69
N THR A 319 -81.30 4.46 -50.06
CA THR A 319 -82.03 3.73 -51.11
C THR A 319 -83.41 3.27 -50.64
N SER A 320 -83.56 2.93 -49.36
CA SER A 320 -84.83 2.55 -48.72
C SER A 320 -85.80 3.73 -48.54
N ALA A 321 -85.31 4.97 -48.48
CA ALA A 321 -86.12 6.18 -48.36
C ALA A 321 -86.74 6.68 -49.69
N SER A 322 -86.55 5.96 -50.81
CA SER A 322 -87.04 6.37 -52.14
C SER A 322 -88.52 6.05 -52.43
N ASN A 323 -89.25 5.46 -51.47
CA ASN A 323 -90.69 5.23 -51.56
C ASN A 323 -91.39 5.85 -50.35
N ILE A 324 -91.87 7.10 -50.46
CA ILE A 324 -93.07 7.63 -49.78
C ILE A 324 -93.42 9.02 -50.36
N ASP A 325 -94.73 9.24 -50.45
CA ASP A 325 -95.50 10.31 -51.09
C ASP A 325 -95.37 11.71 -50.44
N TYR A 326 -95.55 12.74 -51.26
CA TYR A 326 -95.33 14.16 -51.01
C TYR A 326 -96.57 14.86 -50.43
N LYS A 327 -96.58 15.14 -49.11
CA LYS A 327 -97.44 16.20 -48.54
C LYS A 327 -97.04 16.76 -47.16
N GLY A 328 -95.74 16.90 -46.89
CA GLY A 328 -95.22 17.43 -45.61
C GLY A 328 -94.09 18.46 -45.76
N ILE A 329 -94.02 19.18 -46.89
CA ILE A 329 -92.90 20.09 -47.19
C ILE A 329 -92.86 21.33 -46.27
N GLU A 330 -93.97 21.71 -45.62
CA GLU A 330 -93.99 22.89 -44.71
C GLU A 330 -93.55 22.54 -43.27
N ASP A 331 -93.68 21.28 -42.84
CA ASP A 331 -93.12 20.80 -41.56
C ASP A 331 -91.59 20.56 -41.64
N LEU A 332 -91.05 20.39 -42.86
CA LEU A 332 -89.62 20.15 -43.08
C LEU A 332 -88.75 21.40 -42.83
N GLU A 333 -89.27 22.61 -42.98
CA GLU A 333 -88.49 23.84 -42.79
C GLU A 333 -88.29 24.15 -41.30
N ASP A 334 -89.32 23.93 -40.48
CA ASP A 334 -89.24 23.98 -39.03
C ASP A 334 -88.39 22.82 -38.47
N GLU A 335 -88.47 21.62 -39.06
CA GLU A 335 -87.55 20.51 -38.74
C GLU A 335 -86.11 20.77 -39.19
N LEU A 336 -85.87 21.49 -40.29
CA LEU A 336 -84.53 21.85 -40.75
C LEU A 336 -83.87 22.89 -39.84
N ASP A 337 -84.61 23.87 -39.34
CA ASP A 337 -84.13 24.82 -38.34
C ASP A 337 -83.88 24.13 -37.00
N ARG A 338 -84.75 23.19 -36.60
CA ARG A 338 -84.54 22.35 -35.41
C ARG A 338 -83.35 21.42 -35.56
N LEU A 339 -83.13 20.83 -36.74
CA LEU A 339 -81.96 20.00 -37.06
C LEU A 339 -80.67 20.83 -37.13
N THR A 340 -80.74 22.07 -37.59
CA THR A 340 -79.59 22.99 -37.62
C THR A 340 -79.21 23.43 -36.21
N ALA A 341 -80.19 23.75 -35.36
CA ALA A 341 -79.98 24.01 -33.94
C ALA A 341 -79.48 22.77 -33.19
N LEU A 342 -80.03 21.58 -33.48
CA LEU A 342 -79.58 20.32 -32.90
C LEU A 342 -78.14 20.00 -33.31
N ASN A 343 -77.77 20.22 -34.57
CA ASN A 343 -76.41 20.01 -35.07
C ASN A 343 -75.39 20.97 -34.44
N GLN A 344 -75.78 22.24 -34.22
CA GLN A 344 -74.96 23.18 -33.44
C GLN A 344 -74.80 22.70 -31.98
N SER A 345 -75.87 22.21 -31.36
CA SER A 345 -75.84 21.64 -30.00
C SER A 345 -74.94 20.39 -29.94
N VAL A 346 -75.04 19.49 -30.92
CA VAL A 346 -74.21 18.28 -31.02
C VAL A 346 -72.73 18.65 -31.19
N ASN A 347 -72.39 19.66 -31.99
CA ASN A 347 -71.01 20.12 -32.12
C ASN A 347 -70.48 20.73 -30.82
N THR A 348 -71.28 21.53 -30.11
CA THR A 348 -70.86 22.04 -28.78
C THR A 348 -70.70 20.93 -27.75
N LEU A 349 -71.58 19.93 -27.77
CA LEU A 349 -71.51 18.77 -26.89
C LEU A 349 -70.29 17.91 -27.22
N ASN A 350 -69.97 17.72 -28.50
CA ASN A 350 -68.81 16.98 -28.96
C ASN A 350 -67.51 17.66 -28.50
N ASN A 351 -67.40 18.98 -28.69
CA ASN A 351 -66.24 19.75 -28.22
C ASN A 351 -66.10 19.70 -26.69
N SER A 352 -67.22 19.76 -25.95
CA SER A 352 -67.24 19.61 -24.49
C SER A 352 -66.83 18.20 -24.06
N LEU A 353 -67.28 17.16 -24.78
CA LEU A 353 -66.96 15.77 -24.49
C LEU A 353 -65.48 15.50 -24.75
N GLU A 354 -64.96 15.96 -25.89
CA GLU A 354 -63.55 15.83 -26.26
C GLU A 354 -62.65 16.53 -25.23
N SER A 355 -63.02 17.75 -24.80
CA SER A 355 -62.30 18.46 -23.74
C SER A 355 -62.32 17.69 -22.43
N LYS A 356 -63.47 17.19 -21.97
CA LYS A 356 -63.57 16.40 -20.73
C LYS A 356 -62.80 15.09 -20.81
N LEU A 357 -62.82 14.44 -21.97
CA LEU A 357 -62.12 13.19 -22.23
C LEU A 357 -60.59 13.41 -22.25
N LYS A 358 -60.13 14.54 -22.80
CA LYS A 358 -58.73 14.96 -22.73
C LYS A 358 -58.29 15.23 -21.28
N THR A 359 -59.10 15.93 -20.48
CA THR A 359 -58.82 16.16 -19.06
C THR A 359 -58.81 14.85 -18.26
N ALA A 360 -59.76 13.94 -18.52
CA ALA A 360 -59.82 12.64 -17.87
C ALA A 360 -58.60 11.77 -18.21
N ARG A 361 -58.20 11.71 -19.49
CA ARG A 361 -56.98 10.99 -19.93
C ARG A 361 -55.71 11.55 -19.29
N LEU A 362 -55.64 12.87 -19.13
CA LEU A 362 -54.49 13.51 -18.49
C LEU A 362 -54.44 13.15 -17.00
N ALA A 363 -55.58 13.20 -16.31
CA ALA A 363 -55.69 12.80 -14.90
C ALA A 363 -55.37 11.30 -14.70
N THR A 364 -55.84 10.41 -15.57
CA THR A 364 -55.51 8.98 -15.48
C THR A 364 -54.04 8.70 -15.73
N SER A 365 -53.42 9.38 -16.71
CA SER A 365 -51.98 9.19 -16.97
C SER A 365 -51.10 9.73 -15.84
N GLU A 366 -51.52 10.81 -15.16
CA GLU A 366 -50.81 11.32 -13.98
C GLU A 366 -50.96 10.39 -12.77
N VAL A 367 -52.15 9.83 -12.54
CA VAL A 367 -52.38 8.83 -11.49
C VAL A 367 -51.56 7.57 -11.76
N GLU A 368 -51.52 7.10 -13.00
CA GLU A 368 -50.73 5.92 -13.38
C GLU A 368 -49.23 6.17 -13.19
N LYS A 369 -48.75 7.37 -13.53
CA LYS A 369 -47.35 7.77 -13.28
C LYS A 369 -47.02 7.77 -11.79
N ARG A 370 -47.92 8.31 -10.93
CA ARG A 370 -47.74 8.28 -9.48
C ARG A 370 -47.76 6.86 -8.92
N ALA A 371 -48.65 6.01 -9.43
CA ALA A 371 -48.71 4.59 -9.03
C ALA A 371 -47.40 3.85 -9.35
N ARG A 372 -46.83 4.03 -10.55
CA ARG A 372 -45.54 3.43 -10.92
C ARG A 372 -44.36 3.96 -10.09
N MET A 373 -44.38 5.23 -9.72
CA MET A 373 -43.36 5.83 -8.85
C MET A 373 -43.39 5.18 -7.46
N VAL A 374 -44.57 5.06 -6.87
CA VAL A 374 -44.78 4.40 -5.57
C VAL A 374 -44.44 2.91 -5.62
N GLU A 375 -44.76 2.21 -6.71
CA GLU A 375 -44.41 0.80 -6.89
C GLU A 375 -42.90 0.57 -6.95
N ASN A 376 -42.17 1.45 -7.65
CA ASN A 376 -40.72 1.39 -7.71
C ASN A 376 -40.08 1.70 -6.35
N GLU A 377 -40.55 2.74 -5.65
CA GLU A 377 -40.09 3.06 -4.30
C GLU A 377 -40.33 1.88 -3.33
N LEU A 378 -41.50 1.26 -3.38
CA LEU A 378 -41.83 0.09 -2.56
C LEU A 378 -40.93 -1.11 -2.87
N LYS A 379 -40.58 -1.31 -4.15
CA LYS A 379 -39.68 -2.39 -4.57
C LYS A 379 -38.25 -2.15 -4.09
N ASP A 380 -37.77 -0.91 -4.17
CA ASP A 380 -36.47 -0.51 -3.67
C ASP A 380 -36.41 -0.69 -2.14
N ASP A 381 -37.45 -0.27 -1.42
CA ASP A 381 -37.59 -0.47 0.03
C ASP A 381 -37.61 -1.95 0.44
N LEU A 382 -38.32 -2.80 -0.31
CA LEU A 382 -38.33 -4.25 -0.09
C LEU A 382 -36.95 -4.88 -0.30
N SER A 383 -36.21 -4.42 -1.30
CA SER A 383 -34.84 -4.89 -1.56
C SER A 383 -33.87 -4.45 -0.45
N ALA A 384 -34.00 -3.21 0.03
CA ALA A 384 -33.22 -2.70 1.15
C ALA A 384 -33.54 -3.46 2.44
N LYS A 385 -34.82 -3.70 2.72
CA LYS A 385 -35.27 -4.51 3.85
C LYS A 385 -34.70 -5.92 3.81
N SER A 386 -34.77 -6.61 2.67
CA SER A 386 -34.23 -7.97 2.54
C SER A 386 -32.70 -8.02 2.76
N ASN A 387 -31.97 -7.01 2.29
CA ASN A 387 -30.54 -6.90 2.56
C ASN A 387 -30.24 -6.70 4.05
N LEU A 388 -30.99 -5.82 4.72
CA LEU A 388 -30.85 -5.58 6.15
C LEU A 388 -31.21 -6.81 6.99
N GLU A 389 -32.25 -7.56 6.62
CA GLU A 389 -32.61 -8.82 7.30
C GLU A 389 -31.49 -9.86 7.18
N ARG A 390 -30.86 -9.97 6.00
CA ARG A 390 -29.71 -10.87 5.79
C ARG A 390 -28.49 -10.46 6.62
N GLU A 391 -28.22 -9.16 6.71
CA GLU A 391 -27.11 -8.63 7.51
C GLU A 391 -27.35 -8.82 9.02
N ILE A 392 -28.59 -8.62 9.50
CA ILE A 392 -28.96 -8.91 10.88
C ILE A 392 -28.76 -10.39 11.21
N GLU A 393 -29.13 -11.29 10.30
CA GLU A 393 -28.97 -12.74 10.51
C GLU A 393 -27.49 -13.15 10.53
N ASP A 394 -26.66 -12.59 9.65
CA ASP A 394 -25.21 -12.79 9.65
C ASP A 394 -24.56 -12.29 10.96
N MET A 395 -24.97 -11.11 11.42
CA MET A 395 -24.51 -10.53 12.68
C MET A 395 -24.94 -11.38 13.89
N ARG A 396 -26.15 -11.95 13.89
CA ARG A 396 -26.59 -12.90 14.93
C ARG A 396 -25.75 -14.16 14.93
N GLY A 397 -25.48 -14.75 13.76
CA GLY A 397 -24.62 -15.93 13.65
C GLY A 397 -23.20 -15.67 14.16
N LYS A 398 -22.64 -14.48 13.85
CA LYS A 398 -21.35 -14.06 14.39
C LYS A 398 -21.38 -13.92 15.91
N GLN A 399 -22.40 -13.25 16.45
CA GLN A 399 -22.57 -13.08 17.90
C GLN A 399 -22.70 -14.41 18.65
N GLU A 400 -23.38 -15.41 18.07
CA GLU A 400 -23.47 -16.75 18.66
C GLU A 400 -22.12 -17.45 18.72
N ASN A 401 -21.30 -17.32 17.66
CA ASN A 401 -19.95 -17.87 17.64
C ASN A 401 -19.03 -17.20 18.67
N ASP A 402 -19.11 -15.88 18.79
CA ASP A 402 -18.34 -15.11 19.77
C ASP A 402 -18.76 -15.46 21.21
N MET A 403 -20.05 -15.70 21.45
CA MET A 403 -20.55 -16.18 22.74
C MET A 403 -19.97 -17.57 23.08
N ARG A 404 -19.96 -18.50 22.12
CA ARG A 404 -19.37 -19.84 22.30
C ARG A 404 -17.86 -19.80 22.55
N LEU A 405 -17.15 -18.85 21.92
CA LEU A 405 -15.73 -18.62 22.18
C LEU A 405 -15.51 -18.06 23.60
N THR A 406 -16.30 -17.07 23.99
CA THR A 406 -16.25 -16.47 25.33
C THR A 406 -16.53 -17.50 26.43
N ASP A 407 -17.49 -18.41 26.22
CA ASP A 407 -17.75 -19.51 27.15
C ASP A 407 -16.56 -20.47 27.29
N ARG A 408 -15.87 -20.78 26.18
CA ARG A 408 -14.66 -21.62 26.20
C ARG A 408 -13.54 -20.93 26.96
N MET A 409 -13.25 -19.67 26.64
CA MET A 409 -12.25 -18.87 27.34
C MET A 409 -12.56 -18.75 28.84
N THR A 410 -13.83 -18.55 29.21
CA THR A 410 -14.23 -18.44 30.62
C THR A 410 -13.97 -19.74 31.37
N ARG A 411 -14.19 -20.91 30.75
CA ARG A 411 -13.86 -22.21 31.34
C ARG A 411 -12.36 -22.44 31.46
N GLU A 412 -11.59 -22.09 30.44
CA GLU A 412 -10.13 -22.19 30.47
C GLU A 412 -9.53 -21.27 31.54
N ILE A 413 -9.98 -20.02 31.63
CA ILE A 413 -9.57 -19.09 32.70
C ILE A 413 -9.92 -19.63 34.08
N SER A 414 -11.12 -20.22 34.24
CA SER A 414 -11.52 -20.84 35.51
C SER A 414 -10.63 -22.05 35.86
N SER A 415 -10.26 -22.86 34.87
CA SER A 415 -9.34 -23.98 35.06
C SER A 415 -7.92 -23.51 35.40
N LEU A 416 -7.44 -22.45 34.74
CA LEU A 416 -6.13 -21.85 35.01
C LEU A 416 -6.08 -21.25 36.42
N ARG A 417 -7.15 -20.59 36.87
CA ARG A 417 -7.25 -20.09 38.25
C ARG A 417 -7.19 -21.23 39.26
N GLY A 418 -7.90 -22.33 39.03
CA GLY A 418 -7.83 -23.51 39.91
C GLY A 418 -6.44 -24.11 39.97
N MET A 419 -5.75 -24.25 38.83
CA MET A 419 -4.35 -24.73 38.81
C MET A 419 -3.39 -23.75 39.49
N ASN A 420 -3.62 -22.45 39.36
CA ASN A 420 -2.81 -21.43 40.04
C ASN A 420 -3.01 -21.47 41.56
N GLU A 421 -4.25 -21.57 42.04
CA GLU A 421 -4.54 -21.72 43.47
C GLU A 421 -3.89 -23.00 44.04
N GLU A 422 -3.95 -24.12 43.32
CA GLU A 422 -3.26 -25.36 43.72
C GLU A 422 -1.73 -25.21 43.74
N ALA A 423 -1.16 -24.49 42.77
CA ALA A 423 0.27 -24.23 42.69
C ALA A 423 0.74 -23.31 43.83
N GLU A 424 0.01 -22.24 44.13
CA GLU A 424 0.27 -21.35 45.25
C GLU A 424 0.16 -22.08 46.59
N GLU A 425 -0.83 -22.97 46.76
CA GLU A 425 -0.95 -23.76 47.99
C GLU A 425 0.24 -24.73 48.16
N ARG A 426 0.72 -25.34 47.06
CA ARG A 426 1.93 -26.18 47.08
C ARG A 426 3.19 -25.37 47.35
N ALA A 427 3.31 -24.18 46.76
CA ALA A 427 4.42 -23.26 46.97
C ALA A 427 4.48 -22.80 48.44
N MET A 428 3.36 -22.35 49.02
CA MET A 428 3.29 -21.97 50.43
C MET A 428 3.61 -23.12 51.37
N LYS A 429 3.17 -24.35 51.07
CA LYS A 429 3.54 -25.54 51.86
C LYS A 429 5.03 -25.85 51.75
N ALA A 430 5.63 -25.72 50.57
CA ALA A 430 7.06 -25.91 50.37
C ALA A 430 7.88 -24.82 51.06
N GLU A 431 7.47 -23.56 50.97
CA GLU A 431 8.10 -22.40 51.61
C GLU A 431 8.05 -22.52 53.14
N ASN A 432 6.90 -22.87 53.71
CA ASN A 432 6.78 -23.11 55.15
C ASN A 432 7.64 -24.29 55.62
N LYS A 433 7.77 -25.33 54.80
CA LYS A 433 8.66 -26.47 55.12
C LYS A 433 10.14 -26.06 55.05
N LEU A 434 10.54 -25.26 54.06
CA LEU A 434 11.87 -24.69 53.93
C LEU A 434 12.21 -23.72 55.08
N LYS A 435 11.24 -22.90 55.55
CA LYS A 435 11.38 -22.02 56.73
C LYS A 435 11.71 -22.79 58.01
N ILE A 436 11.22 -24.03 58.12
CA ILE A 436 11.48 -24.90 59.27
C ILE A 436 12.79 -25.68 59.09
N GLU A 437 13.11 -26.15 57.88
CA GLU A 437 14.27 -27.01 57.62
C GLU A 437 15.59 -26.24 57.41
N LYS A 438 15.57 -25.01 56.87
CA LYS A 438 16.78 -24.20 56.59
C LYS A 438 16.53 -22.69 56.74
N PRO A 439 16.53 -22.14 57.97
CA PRO A 439 16.23 -20.72 58.22
C PRO A 439 17.30 -19.76 57.68
N GLU A 440 18.57 -20.18 57.63
CA GLU A 440 19.69 -19.34 57.17
C GLU A 440 19.63 -19.06 55.65
N THR A 441 19.16 -20.02 54.84
CA THR A 441 19.01 -19.83 53.39
C THR A 441 17.86 -18.89 53.02
N ILE A 442 16.86 -18.74 53.89
CA ILE A 442 15.72 -17.84 53.66
C ILE A 442 16.07 -16.40 54.02
N SER A 443 16.86 -16.18 55.07
CA SER A 443 17.39 -14.84 55.36
C SER A 443 18.28 -14.33 54.22
N ALA A 444 19.04 -15.22 53.56
CA ALA A 444 19.79 -14.89 52.36
C ALA A 444 18.86 -14.59 51.16
N LEU A 445 17.74 -15.32 51.01
CA LEU A 445 16.76 -15.06 49.95
C LEU A 445 16.01 -13.73 50.15
N GLU A 446 15.62 -13.40 51.37
CA GLU A 446 15.00 -12.10 51.71
C GLU A 446 15.98 -10.93 51.46
N SER A 447 17.28 -11.16 51.69
CA SER A 447 18.31 -10.19 51.31
C SER A 447 18.45 -10.04 49.79
N TYR A 448 18.30 -11.13 49.03
CA TYR A 448 18.31 -11.13 47.57
C TYR A 448 17.11 -10.36 46.99
N ASP A 449 15.90 -10.53 47.53
CA ASP A 449 14.72 -9.76 47.11
C ASP A 449 14.89 -8.26 47.39
N SER A 450 15.55 -7.91 48.49
CA SER A 450 15.87 -6.50 48.78
C SER A 450 16.88 -5.90 47.80
N VAL A 451 17.86 -6.70 47.36
CA VAL A 451 18.86 -6.31 46.35
C VAL A 451 18.21 -6.20 44.97
N LYS A 452 17.30 -7.11 44.63
CA LYS A 452 16.54 -7.05 43.38
C LYS A 452 15.64 -5.82 43.32
N ALA A 453 14.95 -5.48 44.40
CA ALA A 453 14.16 -4.24 44.46
C ALA A 453 15.02 -2.97 44.32
N ALA A 454 16.23 -2.97 44.87
CA ALA A 454 17.19 -1.88 44.66
C ALA A 454 17.68 -1.81 43.21
N TYR A 455 17.93 -2.97 42.59
CA TYR A 455 18.32 -3.10 41.18
C TYR A 455 17.22 -2.61 40.23
N ASP A 456 15.98 -3.04 40.43
CA ASP A 456 14.83 -2.63 39.62
C ASP A 456 14.62 -1.11 39.67
N LYS A 457 14.81 -0.51 40.87
CA LYS A 457 14.78 0.94 41.03
C LYS A 457 15.90 1.65 40.25
N THR A 458 17.12 1.10 40.26
CA THR A 458 18.23 1.67 39.48
C THR A 458 18.01 1.53 37.97
N MET A 459 17.36 0.46 37.52
CA MET A 459 16.97 0.28 36.12
C MET A 459 15.88 1.28 35.70
N GLU A 460 14.91 1.56 36.57
CA GLU A 460 13.89 2.59 36.31
C GLU A 460 14.51 3.99 36.24
N GLU A 461 15.43 4.33 37.14
CA GLU A 461 16.19 5.59 37.10
C GLU A 461 17.04 5.70 35.82
N LYS A 462 17.70 4.61 35.41
CA LYS A 462 18.46 4.54 34.15
C LYS A 462 17.56 4.79 32.94
N ASN A 463 16.41 4.12 32.85
CA ASN A 463 15.48 4.28 31.72
C ASN A 463 14.93 5.71 31.64
N ASN A 464 14.67 6.36 32.78
CA ASN A 464 14.25 7.76 32.82
C ASN A 464 15.36 8.70 32.31
N LEU A 465 16.61 8.45 32.68
CA LEU A 465 17.76 9.21 32.19
C LEU A 465 17.99 9.01 30.68
N GLU A 466 17.88 7.78 30.18
CA GLU A 466 17.99 7.50 28.74
C GLU A 466 16.92 8.24 27.93
N LYS A 467 15.68 8.31 28.45
CA LYS A 467 14.60 9.08 27.84
C LYS A 467 14.90 10.58 27.82
N GLU A 468 15.43 11.13 28.92
CA GLU A 468 15.80 12.55 29.00
C GLU A 468 16.96 12.89 28.02
N ILE A 469 17.95 12.00 27.90
CA ILE A 469 19.05 12.13 26.93
C ILE A 469 18.49 12.13 25.50
N MET A 470 17.58 11.21 25.17
CA MET A 470 16.97 11.13 23.84
C MET A 470 16.16 12.41 23.51
N GLU A 471 15.41 12.95 24.48
CA GLU A 471 14.68 14.21 24.30
C GLU A 471 15.64 15.40 24.06
N LEU A 472 16.77 15.47 24.77
CA LEU A 472 17.80 16.49 24.58
C LEU A 472 18.49 16.37 23.22
N GLU A 473 18.80 15.15 22.76
CA GLU A 473 19.36 14.90 21.43
C GLU A 473 18.38 15.34 20.34
N GLN A 474 17.10 15.01 20.46
CA GLN A 474 16.08 15.42 19.51
C GLN A 474 15.91 16.95 19.46
N GLN A 475 15.95 17.63 20.61
CA GLN A 475 15.96 19.10 20.66
C GLN A 475 17.20 19.69 19.97
N THR A 476 18.36 19.07 20.14
CA THR A 476 19.62 19.50 19.53
C THR A 476 19.60 19.33 18.01
N ILE A 477 19.09 18.20 17.51
CA ILE A 477 18.89 17.97 16.07
C ILE A 477 17.92 19.00 15.50
N GLY A 478 16.78 19.21 16.16
CA GLY A 478 15.79 20.20 15.73
C GLY A 478 16.31 21.64 15.74
N ALA A 479 17.18 22.01 16.69
CA ALA A 479 17.85 23.31 16.71
C ALA A 479 18.85 23.44 15.55
N THR A 480 19.63 22.39 15.27
CA THR A 480 20.61 22.35 14.18
C THR A 480 19.93 22.46 12.81
N GLU A 481 18.77 21.82 12.62
CA GLU A 481 17.98 21.94 11.39
C GLU A 481 17.40 23.35 11.20
N ARG A 482 16.90 23.98 12.27
CA ARG A 482 16.44 25.38 12.22
C ARG A 482 17.58 26.34 11.86
N GLU A 483 18.79 26.09 12.36
CA GLU A 483 19.96 26.90 12.02
C GLU A 483 20.35 26.74 10.54
N LYS A 484 20.33 25.50 10.02
CA LYS A 484 20.55 25.24 8.58
C LYS A 484 19.49 25.95 7.72
N ALA A 485 18.22 25.90 8.11
CA ALA A 485 17.14 26.58 7.40
C ALA A 485 17.28 28.12 7.43
N ALA A 486 17.69 28.69 8.57
CA ALA A 486 17.98 30.11 8.67
C ALA A 486 19.18 30.53 7.80
N LEU A 487 20.20 29.66 7.69
CA LEU A 487 21.36 29.89 6.84
C LEU A 487 20.99 29.87 5.35
N THR A 488 20.15 28.93 4.92
CA THR A 488 19.68 28.86 3.52
C THR A 488 18.80 30.06 3.18
N GLU A 489 17.88 30.46 4.06
CA GLU A 489 17.04 31.64 3.86
C GLU A 489 17.87 32.93 3.77
N LYS A 490 18.91 33.05 4.60
CA LYS A 490 19.85 34.18 4.54
C LYS A 490 20.64 34.21 3.23
N ASN A 491 21.07 33.05 2.73
CA ASN A 491 21.77 32.95 1.44
C ASN A 491 20.85 33.32 0.27
N ASP A 492 19.61 32.83 0.27
CA ASP A 492 18.59 33.16 -0.73
C ASP A 492 18.27 34.66 -0.72
N ALA A 493 18.09 35.26 0.46
CA ALA A 493 17.87 36.70 0.60
C ALA A 493 19.06 37.51 0.07
N THR A 494 20.29 37.02 0.28
CA THR A 494 21.51 37.66 -0.23
C THR A 494 21.60 37.54 -1.76
N GLN A 495 21.21 36.40 -2.33
CA GLN A 495 21.15 36.21 -3.78
C GLN A 495 20.09 37.13 -4.43
N ARG A 496 18.88 37.20 -3.85
CA ARG A 496 17.82 38.11 -4.32
C ARG A 496 18.26 39.58 -4.31
N ARG A 497 19.04 40.00 -3.29
CA ARG A 497 19.64 41.34 -3.26
C ARG A 497 20.62 41.56 -4.41
N LYS A 498 21.50 40.61 -4.69
CA LYS A 498 22.46 40.69 -5.81
C LYS A 498 21.76 40.73 -7.16
N GLU A 499 20.66 40.00 -7.33
CA GLU A 499 19.84 40.03 -8.55
C GLU A 499 19.13 41.39 -8.71
N MET A 500 18.49 41.90 -7.65
CA MET A 500 17.91 43.25 -7.68
C MET A 500 18.95 44.34 -8.00
N ASP A 501 20.15 44.29 -7.40
CA ASP A 501 21.21 45.27 -7.69
C ASP A 501 21.62 45.21 -9.17
N ARG A 502 21.70 44.01 -9.77
CA ARG A 502 21.96 43.84 -11.20
C ARG A 502 20.85 44.43 -12.07
N GLU A 503 19.59 44.21 -11.69
CA GLU A 503 18.44 44.77 -12.41
C GLU A 503 18.40 46.29 -12.32
N VAL A 504 18.68 46.88 -11.14
CA VAL A 504 18.77 48.33 -10.95
C VAL A 504 19.86 48.93 -11.84
N ILE A 505 21.05 48.32 -11.90
CA ILE A 505 22.14 48.76 -12.77
C ILE A 505 21.72 48.70 -14.26
N LEU A 506 21.02 47.66 -14.68
CA LEU A 506 20.51 47.53 -16.05
C LEU A 506 19.44 48.57 -16.37
N MET A 507 18.53 48.83 -15.44
CA MET A 507 17.52 49.88 -15.56
C MET A 507 18.15 51.26 -15.67
N GLU A 508 19.19 51.54 -14.88
CA GLU A 508 19.89 52.83 -14.92
C GLU A 508 20.65 53.03 -16.25
N LYS A 509 21.29 51.98 -16.77
CA LYS A 509 21.88 51.99 -18.13
C LYS A 509 20.83 52.23 -19.21
N ASN A 510 19.67 51.59 -19.11
CA ASN A 510 18.57 51.78 -20.07
C ASN A 510 17.97 53.19 -19.99
N LYS A 511 17.78 53.72 -18.78
CA LYS A 511 17.34 55.10 -18.55
C LYS A 511 18.31 56.09 -19.20
N LYS A 512 19.62 55.90 -19.02
CA LYS A 512 20.66 56.73 -19.66
C LYS A 512 20.55 56.67 -21.19
N ARG A 513 20.45 55.47 -21.77
CA ARG A 513 20.27 55.30 -23.23
C ARG A 513 19.01 56.00 -23.76
N MET A 514 17.89 55.92 -23.03
CA MET A 514 16.68 56.65 -23.42
C MET A 514 16.89 58.15 -23.37
N ASN A 515 17.51 58.66 -22.30
CA ASN A 515 17.75 60.09 -22.15
C ASN A 515 18.68 60.63 -23.25
N ASP A 516 19.72 59.87 -23.61
CA ASP A 516 20.62 60.20 -24.71
C ASP A 516 19.87 60.23 -26.06
N LYS A 517 18.95 59.27 -26.29
CA LYS A 517 18.07 59.28 -27.46
C LYS A 517 17.13 60.48 -27.49
N PHE A 518 16.51 60.84 -26.36
CA PHE A 518 15.65 62.02 -26.27
C PHE A 518 16.43 63.31 -26.53
N SER A 519 17.65 63.43 -26.01
CA SER A 519 18.54 64.57 -26.27
C SER A 519 18.90 64.68 -27.76
N ALA A 520 19.27 63.56 -28.38
CA ALA A 520 19.54 63.51 -29.82
C ALA A 520 18.29 63.90 -30.64
N LEU A 521 17.12 63.37 -30.29
CA LEU A 521 15.87 63.69 -30.97
C LEU A 521 15.47 65.17 -30.83
N THR A 522 15.75 65.76 -29.66
CA THR A 522 15.53 67.20 -29.41
C THR A 522 16.45 68.04 -30.29
N THR A 523 17.72 67.63 -30.41
CA THR A 523 18.72 68.31 -31.25
C THR A 523 18.34 68.22 -32.73
N ASP A 524 17.92 67.04 -33.20
CA ASP A 524 17.46 66.83 -34.58
C ASP A 524 16.20 67.65 -34.87
N LEU A 525 15.28 67.78 -33.90
CA LEU A 525 14.08 68.60 -34.02
C LEU A 525 14.40 70.10 -34.09
N GLU A 526 15.36 70.58 -33.29
CA GLU A 526 15.86 71.97 -33.42
C GLU A 526 16.50 72.22 -34.78
N LYS A 527 17.29 71.26 -35.28
CA LYS A 527 17.90 71.34 -36.61
C LYS A 527 16.84 71.39 -37.72
N ALA A 528 15.84 70.53 -37.67
CA ALA A 528 14.72 70.52 -38.62
C ALA A 528 13.92 71.83 -38.58
N LYS A 529 13.71 72.40 -37.38
CA LYS A 529 13.05 73.70 -37.22
C LYS A 529 13.86 74.83 -37.86
N LYS A 530 15.19 74.79 -37.72
CA LYS A 530 16.09 75.75 -38.36
C LYS A 530 16.06 75.61 -39.89
N GLU A 531 16.17 74.39 -40.41
CA GLU A 531 16.08 74.12 -41.85
C GLU A 531 14.73 74.56 -42.44
N LEU A 532 13.62 74.38 -41.70
CA LEU A 532 12.29 74.87 -42.07
C LEU A 532 12.22 76.41 -42.09
N SER A 533 12.86 77.07 -41.13
CA SER A 533 12.97 78.53 -41.11
C SER A 533 13.75 79.04 -42.33
N ASP A 534 14.89 78.42 -42.62
CA ASP A 534 15.74 78.78 -43.76
C ASP A 534 15.01 78.53 -45.10
N THR A 535 14.21 77.47 -45.22
CA THR A 535 13.38 77.24 -46.41
C THR A 535 12.24 78.25 -46.52
N ARG A 536 11.63 78.65 -45.41
CA ARG A 536 10.60 79.69 -45.39
C ARG A 536 11.16 81.05 -45.82
N GLU A 537 12.37 81.38 -45.38
CA GLU A 537 13.07 82.59 -45.80
C GLU A 537 13.38 82.57 -47.30
N LYS A 538 13.90 81.44 -47.82
CA LYS A 538 14.12 81.27 -49.27
C LYS A 538 12.83 81.35 -50.09
N ALA A 539 11.71 80.80 -49.58
CA ALA A 539 10.42 80.90 -50.23
C ALA A 539 9.86 82.33 -50.22
N ALA A 540 10.12 83.09 -49.14
CA ALA A 540 9.76 84.51 -49.08
C ALA A 540 10.58 85.36 -50.08
N VAL A 541 11.87 85.04 -50.25
CA VAL A 541 12.72 85.67 -51.28
C VAL A 541 12.22 85.33 -52.68
N ALA A 542 11.91 84.06 -52.96
CA ALA A 542 11.38 83.64 -54.26
C ALA A 542 9.99 84.26 -54.57
N LEU A 543 9.13 84.45 -53.55
CA LEU A 543 7.88 85.19 -53.70
C LEU A 543 8.11 86.67 -53.97
N SER A 544 9.10 87.28 -53.33
CA SER A 544 9.49 88.66 -53.61
C SER A 544 10.08 88.83 -55.02
N GLU A 545 10.82 87.84 -55.53
CA GLU A 545 11.30 87.83 -56.93
C GLU A 545 10.13 87.65 -57.92
N LEU A 546 9.16 86.79 -57.61
CA LEU A 546 7.95 86.64 -58.44
C LEU A 546 7.07 87.90 -58.45
N ASP A 547 6.96 88.64 -57.34
CA ASP A 547 6.26 89.94 -57.32
C ASP A 547 7.00 90.99 -58.16
N LEU A 548 8.34 90.94 -58.20
CA LEU A 548 9.18 91.82 -59.03
C LEU A 548 9.08 91.46 -60.53
N GLU A 549 8.96 90.17 -60.85
CA GLU A 549 8.60 89.71 -62.21
C GLU A 549 7.16 90.06 -62.59
N ARG A 550 6.25 90.19 -61.61
CA ARG A 550 4.86 90.58 -61.84
C ARG A 550 4.70 92.08 -62.08
N GLU A 551 5.52 92.93 -61.44
CA GLU A 551 5.59 94.36 -61.73
C GLU A 551 6.18 94.64 -63.12
N THR A 552 7.12 93.83 -63.60
CA THR A 552 7.71 94.00 -64.95
C THR A 552 6.83 93.52 -66.11
N ILE A 553 5.73 92.80 -65.85
CA ILE A 553 4.74 92.39 -66.86
C ILE A 553 3.55 93.38 -66.97
N ILE A 554 3.44 94.34 -66.05
CA ILE A 554 2.33 95.33 -66.02
C ILE A 554 2.75 96.72 -66.57
N GLU A 555 4.04 96.97 -66.80
CA GLU A 555 4.54 98.04 -67.70
C GLU A 555 4.66 97.54 -69.15
#